data_AF-A0A2B7ZT98-F1
#
_entry.id   AF-A0A2B7ZT98-F1
#
_cell.length_a   1.000
_cell.length_b   1.000
_cell.length_c   1.000
_cell.angle_alpha   90.00
_cell.angle_beta   90.00
_cell.angle_gamma   90.00
#
_symmetry.space_group_name_H-M   'P 1'
#
loop_
_entity.id
_entity.type
_entity.pdbx_description
1 polymer ?
#
loop_
_entity_poly.entity_id
_entity_poly.type
_entity_poly.pdbx_seq_one_letter_code
_entity_poly.pdbx_strand_id
1 'polypeptide(L)'
;MPSFKEHLIQVRSNWQALQLAFATECLDWQITICFYSAYHLLQAHFAKSGKHHVSHNEVKAATDPENKKSKTRLKADIFTAYEELQVLSRRARYLFDGRNPDRSKAYLIDETHAAAAIQHLNSIAVYFSKKYHLSFPKIMITHSQTAAKLKQSLDYFEIGGK
;
A
#
# COMPACT_ATOMS: atom_id res chain seq x y z
N MET A 1 0.18 14.81 -17.71
CA MET A 1 -0.08 13.68 -16.79
C MET A 1 1.27 13.07 -16.41
N PRO A 2 1.49 12.68 -15.14
CA PRO A 2 2.77 12.11 -14.73
C PRO A 2 3.06 10.80 -15.46
N SER A 3 4.32 10.62 -15.82
CA SER A 3 4.86 9.44 -16.49
C SER A 3 5.11 8.29 -15.51
N PHE A 4 5.38 7.11 -16.07
CA PHE A 4 5.83 5.94 -15.29
C PHE A 4 7.00 6.28 -14.37
N LYS A 5 7.99 7.03 -14.87
CA LYS A 5 9.20 7.38 -14.10
C LYS A 5 8.87 8.34 -12.96
N GLU A 6 8.04 9.34 -13.20
CA GLU A 6 7.63 10.31 -12.17
C GLU A 6 6.85 9.63 -11.03
N HIS A 7 5.96 8.70 -11.36
CA HIS A 7 5.30 7.90 -10.33
C HIS A 7 6.27 7.04 -9.53
N LEU A 8 7.28 6.43 -10.16
CA LEU A 8 8.31 5.68 -9.43
C LEU A 8 9.20 6.56 -8.54
N ILE A 9 9.46 7.80 -8.94
CA ILE A 9 10.13 8.78 -8.07
C ILE A 9 9.28 9.00 -6.81
N GLN A 10 7.97 9.18 -6.97
CA GLN A 10 7.07 9.32 -5.83
C GLN A 10 7.01 8.06 -4.95
N VAL A 11 7.00 6.85 -5.55
CA VAL A 11 7.09 5.59 -4.77
C VAL A 11 8.36 5.56 -3.93
N ARG A 12 9.51 5.94 -4.50
CA ARG A 12 10.80 5.95 -3.78
C ARG A 12 10.83 6.98 -2.65
N SER A 13 10.27 8.17 -2.89
CA SER A 13 10.11 9.19 -1.85
C SER A 13 9.24 8.67 -0.71
N ASN A 14 8.13 8.00 -1.02
CA ASN A 14 7.28 7.39 -0.01
C ASN A 14 7.99 6.24 0.72
N TRP A 15 8.83 5.47 0.01
CA TRP A 15 9.64 4.40 0.60
C TRP A 15 10.59 4.93 1.68
N GLN A 16 11.26 6.05 1.40
CA GLN A 16 12.13 6.74 2.35
C GLN A 16 11.33 7.28 3.54
N ALA A 17 10.18 7.91 3.28
CA ALA A 17 9.29 8.39 4.34
C ALA A 17 8.78 7.24 5.22
N LEU A 18 8.49 6.07 4.63
CA LEU A 18 8.04 4.90 5.37
C LEU A 18 9.13 4.35 6.29
N GLN A 19 10.38 4.32 5.84
CA GLN A 19 11.52 3.94 6.67
C GLN A 19 11.66 4.83 7.91
N LEU A 20 11.42 6.14 7.77
CA LEU A 20 11.42 7.08 8.89
C LEU A 20 10.19 6.90 9.79
N ALA A 21 9.02 6.67 9.20
CA ALA A 21 7.77 6.49 9.93
C ALA A 21 7.76 5.23 10.82
N PHE A 22 8.51 4.18 10.48
CA PHE A 22 8.65 3.01 11.35
C PHE A 22 9.45 3.26 12.62
N ALA A 23 10.18 4.37 12.70
CA ALA A 23 10.85 4.79 13.93
C ALA A 23 9.92 5.56 14.89
N THR A 24 8.64 5.74 14.54
CA THR A 24 7.67 6.49 15.33
C THR A 24 6.43 5.65 15.67
N GLU A 25 5.66 6.13 16.64
CA GLU A 25 4.36 5.57 17.05
C GLU A 25 3.20 6.03 16.12
N CYS A 26 3.51 6.69 15.00
CA CYS A 26 2.50 7.23 14.07
C CYS A 26 2.00 6.14 13.11
N LEU A 27 1.26 5.16 13.64
CA LEU A 27 0.76 4.01 12.89
C LEU A 27 -0.17 4.41 11.74
N ASP A 28 -0.95 5.47 11.91
CA ASP A 28 -1.81 6.06 10.89
C ASP A 28 -1.02 6.56 9.68
N TRP A 29 0.13 7.20 9.91
CA TRP A 29 1.05 7.64 8.88
C TRP A 29 1.78 6.47 8.23
N GLN A 30 2.19 5.44 8.97
CA GLN A 30 2.76 4.22 8.40
C GLN A 30 1.78 3.58 7.39
N ILE A 31 0.52 3.40 7.77
CA ILE A 31 -0.54 2.86 6.90
C ILE A 31 -0.78 3.77 5.69
N THR A 32 -0.87 5.08 5.92
CA THR A 32 -1.15 6.06 4.87
C THR A 32 -0.03 6.09 3.82
N ILE A 33 1.23 6.07 4.24
CA ILE A 33 2.37 6.00 3.34
C ILE A 33 2.41 4.66 2.60
N CYS A 34 2.06 3.55 3.27
CA CYS A 34 1.94 2.25 2.61
C CYS A 34 0.96 2.33 1.43
N PHE A 35 -0.23 2.88 1.67
CA PHE A 35 -1.26 3.06 0.65
C PHE A 35 -0.81 3.95 -0.50
N TYR A 36 -0.25 5.13 -0.23
CA TYR A 36 0.18 6.02 -1.32
C TYR A 36 1.35 5.43 -2.12
N SER A 37 2.22 4.61 -1.51
CA SER A 37 3.23 3.83 -2.22
C SER A 37 2.60 2.86 -3.22
N ALA A 38 1.61 2.08 -2.78
CA ALA A 38 0.87 1.17 -3.66
C ALA A 38 0.09 1.93 -4.75
N TYR A 39 -0.57 3.03 -4.40
CA TYR A 39 -1.29 3.89 -5.35
C TYR A 39 -0.36 4.38 -6.46
N HIS A 40 0.84 4.87 -6.14
CA HIS A 40 1.78 5.31 -7.16
C HIS A 40 2.38 4.18 -7.99
N LEU A 41 2.51 2.96 -7.44
CA LEU A 41 2.84 1.77 -8.26
C LEU A 41 1.74 1.46 -9.29
N LEU A 42 0.46 1.55 -8.89
CA LEU A 42 -0.67 1.39 -9.82
C LEU A 42 -0.71 2.51 -10.86
N GLN A 43 -0.47 3.76 -10.44
CA GLN A 43 -0.44 4.88 -11.38
C GLN A 43 0.71 4.76 -12.39
N ALA A 44 1.87 4.28 -11.95
CA ALA A 44 2.94 3.91 -12.86
C ALA A 44 2.47 2.84 -13.86
N HIS A 45 1.80 1.78 -13.39
CA HIS A 45 1.23 0.73 -14.24
C HIS A 45 0.28 1.29 -15.32
N PHE A 46 -0.60 2.23 -14.94
CA PHE A 46 -1.51 2.88 -15.88
C PHE A 46 -0.79 3.77 -16.88
N ALA A 47 0.20 4.54 -16.43
CA ALA A 47 0.99 5.40 -17.30
C ALA A 47 1.74 4.60 -18.38
N LYS A 48 2.20 3.37 -18.09
CA LYS A 48 2.76 2.44 -19.10
C LYS A 48 1.77 2.04 -20.19
N SER A 49 0.48 2.12 -19.90
CA SER A 49 -0.60 1.81 -20.83
C SER A 49 -1.23 3.06 -21.45
N GLY A 50 -0.63 4.25 -21.24
CA GLY A 50 -1.18 5.53 -21.70
C GLY A 50 -2.48 5.94 -21.01
N LYS A 51 -2.77 5.38 -19.82
CA LYS A 51 -3.97 5.67 -19.05
C LYS A 51 -3.63 6.47 -17.81
N HIS A 52 -4.57 7.28 -17.36
CA HIS A 52 -4.45 8.06 -16.14
C HIS A 52 -5.79 8.12 -15.44
N HIS A 53 -5.89 7.38 -14.33
CA HIS A 53 -7.10 7.33 -13.52
C HIS A 53 -6.96 8.33 -12.38
N VAL A 54 -7.95 9.21 -12.19
CA VAL A 54 -7.89 10.29 -11.20
C VAL A 54 -8.64 9.94 -9.91
N SER A 55 -9.62 9.02 -9.99
CA SER A 55 -10.41 8.61 -8.84
C SER A 55 -10.14 7.17 -8.40
N HIS A 56 -10.33 6.88 -7.11
CA HIS A 56 -10.21 5.52 -6.60
C HIS A 56 -11.18 4.53 -7.28
N ASN A 57 -12.37 5.00 -7.69
CA ASN A 57 -13.35 4.16 -8.39
C ASN A 57 -12.87 3.78 -9.79
N GLU A 58 -12.25 4.72 -10.51
CA GLU A 58 -11.63 4.44 -11.81
C GLU A 58 -10.47 3.46 -11.67
N VAL A 59 -9.61 3.65 -10.66
CA VAL A 59 -8.52 2.73 -10.36
C VAL A 59 -9.08 1.33 -10.14
N LYS A 60 -10.09 1.18 -9.27
CA LYS A 60 -10.75 -0.09 -8.97
C LYS A 60 -11.29 -0.76 -10.23
N ALA A 61 -12.10 -0.06 -11.02
CA ALA A 61 -12.68 -0.59 -12.26
C ALA A 61 -11.62 -0.98 -13.31
N ALA A 62 -10.50 -0.24 -13.35
CA ALA A 62 -9.40 -0.52 -14.27
C ALA A 62 -8.54 -1.71 -13.81
N THR A 63 -8.45 -1.97 -12.51
CA THR A 63 -7.65 -3.07 -11.94
C THR A 63 -8.44 -4.35 -11.68
N ASP A 64 -9.77 -4.29 -11.76
CA ASP A 64 -10.68 -5.41 -11.51
C ASP A 64 -10.27 -6.66 -12.33
N PRO A 65 -9.97 -7.80 -11.67
CA PRO A 65 -9.58 -9.04 -12.33
C PRO A 65 -10.66 -9.59 -13.26
N GLU A 66 -11.94 -9.35 -12.97
CA GLU A 66 -13.08 -9.83 -13.76
C GLU A 66 -13.34 -8.98 -14.99
N ASN A 67 -12.76 -7.77 -15.05
CA ASN A 67 -12.85 -6.90 -16.20
C ASN A 67 -11.93 -7.39 -17.34
N LYS A 68 -12.41 -8.35 -18.11
CA LYS A 68 -11.69 -8.96 -19.25
C LYS A 68 -11.26 -7.94 -20.32
N LYS A 69 -11.95 -6.80 -20.42
CA LYS A 69 -11.62 -5.72 -21.36
C LYS A 69 -10.48 -4.82 -20.87
N SER A 70 -10.18 -4.83 -19.56
CA SER A 70 -9.11 -4.01 -19.02
C SER A 70 -7.73 -4.61 -19.31
N LYS A 71 -6.91 -3.82 -20.02
CA LYS A 71 -5.48 -4.10 -20.23
C LYS A 71 -4.62 -3.91 -18.98
N THR A 72 -5.19 -3.30 -17.94
CA THR A 72 -4.51 -2.93 -16.70
C THR A 72 -5.04 -3.70 -15.49
N ARG A 73 -5.79 -4.78 -15.75
CA ARG A 73 -6.29 -5.67 -14.70
C ARG A 73 -5.13 -6.28 -13.91
N LEU A 74 -5.36 -6.48 -12.62
CA LEU A 74 -4.43 -7.14 -11.72
C LEU A 74 -4.79 -8.62 -11.55
N LYS A 75 -3.88 -9.38 -10.94
CA LYS A 75 -4.24 -10.69 -10.38
C LYS A 75 -5.18 -10.46 -9.18
N ALA A 76 -6.07 -11.42 -8.93
CA ALA A 76 -7.10 -11.29 -7.89
C ALA A 76 -6.51 -11.00 -6.50
N ASP A 77 -5.45 -11.71 -6.12
CA ASP A 77 -4.71 -11.51 -4.87
C ASP A 77 -4.12 -10.09 -4.73
N ILE A 78 -3.54 -9.55 -5.80
CA ILE A 78 -2.96 -8.19 -5.80
C ILE A 78 -4.06 -7.13 -5.79
N PHE A 79 -5.17 -7.38 -6.49
CA PHE A 79 -6.34 -6.51 -6.45
C PHE A 79 -6.93 -6.44 -5.03
N THR A 80 -7.15 -7.58 -4.38
CA THR A 80 -7.61 -7.65 -2.99
C THR A 80 -6.66 -6.96 -2.04
N ALA A 81 -5.34 -7.16 -2.19
CA ALA A 81 -4.35 -6.47 -1.36
C ALA A 81 -4.45 -4.94 -1.49
N TYR A 82 -4.67 -4.42 -2.70
CA TYR A 82 -4.84 -2.99 -2.92
C TYR A 82 -6.15 -2.46 -2.30
N GLU A 83 -7.25 -3.20 -2.43
CA GLU A 83 -8.54 -2.80 -1.83
C GLU A 83 -8.47 -2.76 -0.30
N GLU A 84 -7.91 -3.79 0.34
CA GLU A 84 -7.74 -3.82 1.79
C GLU A 84 -6.82 -2.70 2.28
N LEU A 85 -5.74 -2.41 1.56
CA LEU A 85 -4.85 -1.28 1.87
C LEU A 85 -5.56 0.08 1.73
N GLN A 86 -6.46 0.23 0.75
CA GLN A 86 -7.31 1.42 0.63
C GLN A 86 -8.26 1.56 1.82
N VAL A 87 -8.89 0.46 2.26
CA VAL A 87 -9.77 0.45 3.44
C VAL A 87 -9.00 0.86 4.69
N LEU A 88 -7.83 0.26 4.93
CA LEU A 88 -6.95 0.60 6.07
C LEU A 88 -6.54 2.08 6.04
N SER A 89 -6.12 2.60 4.89
CA SER A 89 -5.75 4.03 4.75
C SER A 89 -6.93 4.98 5.02
N ARG A 90 -8.14 4.61 4.60
CA ARG A 90 -9.33 5.41 4.92
C ARG A 90 -9.63 5.39 6.41
N ARG A 91 -9.55 4.22 7.07
CA ARG A 91 -9.72 4.10 8.52
C ARG A 91 -8.71 4.94 9.29
N ALA A 92 -7.44 4.89 8.88
CA ALA A 92 -6.37 5.64 9.50
C ALA A 92 -6.58 7.17 9.44
N ARG A 93 -6.99 7.69 8.28
CA ARG A 93 -7.13 9.15 8.08
C ARG A 93 -8.42 9.74 8.60
N TYR A 94 -9.50 8.96 8.59
CA TYR A 94 -10.84 9.46 8.91
C TYR A 94 -11.39 8.92 10.24
N LEU A 95 -10.61 8.11 10.95
CA LEU A 95 -10.99 7.48 12.23
C LEU A 95 -12.36 6.78 12.12
N PHE A 96 -12.62 6.17 10.96
CA PHE A 96 -13.94 5.65 10.60
C PHE A 96 -13.83 4.29 9.95
N ASP A 97 -14.56 3.31 10.48
CA ASP A 97 -14.77 2.03 9.82
C ASP A 97 -16.04 2.05 8.96
N GLY A 98 -15.86 2.05 7.64
CA GLY A 98 -16.97 1.97 6.68
C GLY A 98 -17.84 0.72 6.80
N ARG A 99 -17.40 -0.31 7.54
CA ARG A 99 -18.17 -1.52 7.84
C ARG A 99 -18.97 -1.41 9.14
N ASN A 100 -18.66 -0.44 10.00
CA ASN A 100 -19.39 -0.20 11.24
C ASN A 100 -20.41 0.94 11.04
N PRO A 101 -21.73 0.67 11.18
CA PRO A 101 -22.74 1.72 11.09
C PRO A 101 -22.68 2.72 12.25
N ASP A 102 -22.11 2.32 13.39
CA ASP A 102 -21.94 3.20 14.55
C ASP A 102 -20.82 4.22 14.29
N ARG A 103 -21.24 5.47 14.08
CA ARG A 103 -20.34 6.62 13.89
C ARG A 103 -20.08 7.40 15.19
N SER A 104 -20.58 6.92 16.32
CA SER A 104 -20.44 7.62 17.61
C SER A 104 -19.04 7.50 18.21
N LYS A 105 -18.21 6.57 17.70
CA LYS A 105 -16.86 6.30 18.21
C LYS A 105 -15.82 6.39 17.10
N ALA A 106 -14.69 7.03 17.42
CA ALA A 106 -13.50 7.03 16.58
C ALA A 106 -12.94 5.61 16.46
N TYR A 107 -12.59 5.22 15.23
CA TYR A 107 -11.85 4.00 14.97
C TYR A 107 -10.36 4.24 15.21
N LEU A 108 -9.78 3.45 16.12
CA LEU A 108 -8.37 3.56 16.48
C LEU A 108 -7.54 2.57 15.69
N ILE A 109 -6.42 3.05 15.17
CA ILE A 109 -5.41 2.23 14.52
C ILE A 109 -4.53 1.59 15.59
N ASP A 110 -4.17 0.33 15.36
CA ASP A 110 -3.23 -0.43 16.17
C ASP A 110 -2.18 -1.11 15.27
N GLU A 111 -1.26 -1.84 15.88
CA GLU A 111 -0.15 -2.49 15.20
C GLU A 111 -0.59 -3.65 14.30
N THR A 112 -1.76 -4.22 14.56
CA THR A 112 -2.36 -5.24 13.69
C THR A 112 -2.72 -4.63 12.34
N HIS A 113 -3.29 -3.42 12.35
CA HIS A 113 -3.59 -2.67 11.14
C HIS A 113 -2.32 -2.24 10.39
N ALA A 114 -1.29 -1.79 11.11
CA ALA A 114 -0.02 -1.42 10.51
C ALA A 114 0.68 -2.64 9.87
N ALA A 115 0.74 -3.78 10.57
CA ALA A 115 1.29 -5.03 10.03
C ALA A 115 0.53 -5.51 8.78
N ALA A 116 -0.80 -5.45 8.78
CA ALA A 116 -1.60 -5.79 7.60
C ALA A 116 -1.29 -4.87 6.42
N ALA A 117 -1.18 -3.55 6.64
CA ALA A 117 -0.81 -2.60 5.59
C ALA A 117 0.54 -2.90 4.96
N ILE A 118 1.53 -3.28 5.78
CA ILE A 118 2.86 -3.70 5.33
C ILE A 118 2.80 -4.97 4.48
N GLN A 119 2.04 -5.98 4.91
CA GLN A 119 1.86 -7.22 4.15
C GLN A 119 1.24 -6.94 2.77
N HIS A 120 0.20 -6.12 2.72
CA HIS A 120 -0.44 -5.74 1.46
C HIS A 120 0.50 -4.96 0.54
N LEU A 121 1.25 -3.97 1.08
CA LEU A 121 2.24 -3.25 0.29
C LEU A 121 3.35 -4.18 -0.22
N ASN A 122 3.85 -5.12 0.60
CA ASN A 122 4.87 -6.08 0.17
C ASN A 122 4.40 -6.88 -1.05
N SER A 123 3.20 -7.46 -0.98
CA SER A 123 2.63 -8.25 -2.09
C SER A 123 2.53 -7.44 -3.38
N ILE A 124 2.06 -6.18 -3.27
CA ILE A 124 1.95 -5.26 -4.42
C ILE A 124 3.34 -4.90 -4.96
N ALA A 125 4.30 -4.59 -4.09
CA ALA A 125 5.66 -4.25 -4.47
C ALA A 125 6.38 -5.42 -5.15
N VAL A 126 6.23 -6.64 -4.64
CA VAL A 126 6.78 -7.87 -5.26
C VAL A 126 6.18 -8.08 -6.65
N TYR A 127 4.87 -7.92 -6.78
CA TYR A 127 4.20 -8.06 -8.08
C TYR A 127 4.75 -7.06 -9.11
N PHE A 128 4.82 -5.77 -8.77
CA PHE A 128 5.29 -4.75 -9.71
C PHE A 128 6.80 -4.80 -9.96
N SER A 129 7.58 -5.21 -8.97
CA SER A 129 9.02 -5.40 -9.13
C SER A 129 9.34 -6.52 -10.11
N LYS A 130 8.60 -7.64 -10.04
CA LYS A 130 8.71 -8.71 -11.05
C LYS A 130 8.22 -8.24 -12.43
N LYS A 131 7.08 -7.56 -12.49
CA LYS A 131 6.46 -7.11 -13.77
C LYS A 131 7.31 -6.09 -14.52
N TYR A 132 8.02 -5.23 -13.80
CA TYR A 132 8.74 -4.09 -14.37
C TYR A 132 10.24 -4.08 -14.10
N HIS A 133 10.78 -5.17 -13.56
CA HIS A 133 12.19 -5.30 -13.17
C HIS A 133 12.65 -4.14 -12.28
N LEU A 134 11.81 -3.79 -11.29
CA LEU A 134 12.11 -2.74 -10.32
C LEU A 134 12.86 -3.32 -9.13
N SER A 135 13.65 -2.47 -8.49
CA SER A 135 14.30 -2.76 -7.23
C SER A 135 14.00 -1.65 -6.23
N PHE A 136 13.64 -2.06 -5.02
CA PHE A 136 13.44 -1.19 -3.87
C PHE A 136 14.35 -1.67 -2.74
N PRO A 137 14.94 -0.76 -1.95
CA PRO A 137 15.69 -1.17 -0.78
C PRO A 137 14.76 -1.85 0.22
N LYS A 138 15.28 -2.85 0.94
CA LYS A 138 14.55 -3.39 2.10
C LYS A 138 14.40 -2.31 3.17
N ILE A 139 13.24 -2.28 3.80
CA ILE A 139 12.94 -1.41 4.93
C ILE A 139 13.04 -2.23 6.22
N MET A 140 13.77 -1.72 7.20
CA MET A 140 13.78 -2.30 8.54
C MET A 140 12.59 -1.77 9.34
N ILE A 141 11.82 -2.68 9.93
CA ILE A 141 10.71 -2.35 10.80
C ILE A 141 11.23 -2.29 12.23
N THR A 142 11.45 -1.08 12.70
CA THR A 142 12.00 -0.79 14.03
C THR A 142 10.93 -0.78 15.13
N HIS A 143 9.66 -0.53 14.79
CA HIS A 143 8.57 -0.57 15.76
C HIS A 143 8.31 -2.02 16.22
N SER A 144 8.68 -2.33 17.45
CA SER A 144 8.75 -3.70 17.99
C SER A 144 7.40 -4.42 17.98
N GLN A 145 6.32 -3.71 18.30
CA GLN A 145 4.99 -4.30 18.34
C GLN A 145 4.45 -4.58 16.93
N THR A 146 4.67 -3.68 15.96
CA THR A 146 4.33 -3.94 14.54
C THR A 146 5.15 -5.11 13.99
N ALA A 147 6.44 -5.17 14.30
CA ALA A 147 7.30 -6.29 13.92
C ALA A 147 6.80 -7.62 14.53
N ALA A 148 6.39 -7.62 15.80
CA ALA A 148 5.82 -8.81 16.45
C ALA A 148 4.52 -9.28 15.79
N LYS A 149 3.66 -8.35 15.31
CA LYS A 149 2.43 -8.69 14.58
C LYS A 149 2.70 -9.30 13.20
N LEU A 150 3.80 -8.94 12.54
CA LEU A 150 4.18 -9.50 11.24
C LEU A 150 4.68 -10.94 11.31
N LYS A 151 5.21 -11.37 12.46
CA LYS A 151 5.73 -12.72 12.76
C LYS A 151 6.97 -13.16 11.96
N GLN A 152 7.17 -12.65 10.75
CA GLN A 152 8.31 -12.98 9.89
C GLN A 152 8.71 -11.81 8.98
N SER A 153 9.95 -11.79 8.53
CA SER A 153 10.41 -10.90 7.46
C SER A 153 9.73 -11.24 6.13
N LEU A 154 9.61 -10.22 5.28
CA LEU A 154 9.05 -10.25 3.94
C LEU A 154 10.12 -9.84 2.91
N ASP A 155 9.80 -9.89 1.62
CA ASP A 155 10.73 -9.56 0.53
C ASP A 155 11.34 -8.16 0.65
N TYR A 156 10.52 -7.17 1.00
CA TYR A 156 10.94 -5.77 1.13
C TYR A 156 10.92 -5.23 2.55
N PHE A 157 10.52 -6.03 3.53
CA PHE A 157 10.37 -5.59 4.91
C PHE A 157 11.01 -6.59 5.85
N GLU A 158 11.97 -6.11 6.63
CA GLU A 158 12.71 -6.94 7.57
C GLU A 158 12.31 -6.59 9.00
N ILE A 159 11.95 -7.59 9.79
CA ILE A 159 11.70 -7.39 11.21
C ILE A 159 13.05 -7.21 11.91
N GLY A 160 13.25 -6.08 12.59
CA GLY A 160 14.43 -5.88 13.42
C GLY A 160 14.41 -6.85 14.60
N GLY A 161 15.47 -7.65 14.75
CA GLY A 161 15.67 -8.47 15.94
C GLY A 161 16.02 -7.58 17.14
N LYS A 162 15.36 -7.87 18.28
CA LYS A 162 15.54 -7.33 19.64
C LYS A 162 16.79 -6.50 19.91
#